data_AF-A0A914ULV6-F1
#
_entry.id   AF-A0A914ULV6-F1
#
_cell.length_a   1.000
_cell.length_b   1.000
_cell.length_c   1.000
_cell.angle_alpha   90.00
_cell.angle_beta   90.00
_cell.angle_gamma   90.00
#
_symmetry.space_group_name_H-M   'P 1'
#
loop_
_entity.id
_entity.type
_entity.pdbx_description
1 polymer ?
#
loop_
_entity_poly.entity_id
_entity_poly.type
_entity_poly.pdbx_seq_one_letter_code
_entity_poly.pdbx_strand_id
1 'polypeptide(L)'
;MSDQTSVVPTNRSWEIEVRRVGEQTMGHTQPQRLTSISGPGSQYVKINVGGSLHYTTISTLTKHDSMLRAMFSGRMEVLTDHEGWVLIDRGGKHFPAILNFLRDGTIALPDCRQEVCEILAESKYYCIQGLADLCQAWVDAAKKDDVEPVGVCRVPIIATKKEADRLINSTCRPVVKLLLNRHNNKYSYTHQSDDNLLKNLELFDRLVMRFNERVLFVKDVGAENAEVCQWTFYGQGQKKAEVC
;
A
#
# COMPACT_ATOMS: atom_id res chain seq x y z
N MET A 1 -3.51 -68.71 37.84
CA MET A 1 -2.90 -68.40 36.53
C MET A 1 -4.04 -68.01 35.60
N SER A 2 -3.88 -66.87 34.96
CA SER A 2 -4.92 -65.94 34.55
C SER A 2 -5.74 -66.38 33.33
N ASP A 3 -7.04 -66.12 33.40
CA ASP A 3 -8.02 -66.23 32.33
C ASP A 3 -7.84 -65.13 31.27
N GLN A 4 -8.03 -65.51 30.00
CA GLN A 4 -8.32 -64.61 28.88
C GLN A 4 -9.81 -64.63 28.61
N THR A 5 -10.46 -63.46 28.64
CA THR A 5 -11.70 -63.23 27.90
C THR A 5 -11.64 -61.89 27.20
N SER A 6 -11.82 -61.93 25.89
CA SER A 6 -11.95 -60.81 24.96
C SER A 6 -13.40 -60.33 24.91
N VAL A 7 -13.65 -59.02 25.02
CA VAL A 7 -14.90 -58.40 24.57
C VAL A 7 -14.59 -57.06 23.86
N VAL A 8 -15.30 -56.89 22.75
CA VAL A 8 -15.31 -55.89 21.67
C VAL A 8 -15.45 -54.42 22.16
N PRO A 9 -14.87 -53.42 21.47
CA PRO A 9 -14.98 -52.02 21.87
C PRO A 9 -16.30 -51.39 21.43
N THR A 10 -17.00 -50.74 22.36
CA THR A 10 -18.11 -49.84 22.08
C THR A 10 -17.64 -48.38 22.07
N ASN A 11 -18.06 -47.72 21.00
CA ASN A 11 -17.77 -46.36 20.56
C ASN A 11 -18.20 -45.29 21.58
N ARG A 12 -17.34 -44.29 21.84
CA ARG A 12 -17.67 -42.85 22.02
C ARG A 12 -16.42 -42.04 22.40
N SER A 13 -15.68 -41.68 21.37
CA SER A 13 -14.59 -40.69 21.42
C SER A 13 -15.20 -39.29 21.26
N TRP A 14 -15.44 -38.58 22.37
CA TRP A 14 -15.54 -37.11 22.41
C TRP A 14 -15.52 -36.54 23.83
N GLU A 15 -14.80 -37.14 24.79
CA GLU A 15 -14.61 -36.49 26.09
C GLU A 15 -13.14 -36.49 26.51
N ILE A 16 -12.58 -35.28 26.52
CA ILE A 16 -11.52 -34.81 27.42
C ILE A 16 -10.12 -35.41 27.16
N GLU A 17 -9.43 -34.86 26.15
CA GLU A 17 -7.96 -34.81 26.14
C GLU A 17 -7.53 -33.37 26.44
N VAL A 18 -7.68 -32.97 27.70
CA VAL A 18 -6.95 -31.83 28.26
C VAL A 18 -5.72 -32.40 28.94
N ARG A 19 -4.57 -32.44 28.25
CA ARG A 19 -3.24 -32.12 28.80
C ARG A 19 -2.11 -32.22 27.79
N ARG A 20 -1.37 -31.12 27.71
CA ARG A 20 0.09 -31.00 27.54
C ARG A 20 0.72 -31.59 26.27
N VAL A 21 1.05 -30.70 25.34
CA VAL A 21 2.41 -30.64 24.75
C VAL A 21 2.80 -29.18 24.53
N GLY A 22 3.99 -28.81 25.03
CA GLY A 22 4.85 -27.83 24.35
C GLY A 22 4.78 -26.39 24.80
N GLU A 23 5.48 -26.07 25.89
CA GLU A 23 5.91 -24.73 26.26
C GLU A 23 7.13 -24.33 25.42
N GLN A 24 7.05 -23.26 24.62
CA GLN A 24 8.11 -22.25 24.36
C GLN A 24 7.82 -21.43 23.09
N THR A 25 7.30 -20.22 23.27
CA THR A 25 7.93 -18.94 22.87
C THR A 25 7.18 -17.81 23.57
N MET A 26 7.91 -16.88 24.19
CA MET A 26 7.34 -15.78 24.97
C MET A 26 6.37 -14.92 24.15
N GLY A 27 5.13 -14.87 24.59
CA GLY A 27 4.17 -13.83 24.27
C GLY A 27 3.20 -13.71 25.43
N HIS A 28 3.25 -12.61 26.19
CA HIS A 28 2.22 -12.28 27.17
C HIS A 28 0.87 -12.18 26.47
N THR A 29 0.11 -13.27 26.38
CA THR A 29 -1.26 -13.22 25.88
C THR A 29 -2.17 -13.00 27.08
N GLN A 30 -2.41 -11.73 27.39
CA GLN A 30 -3.34 -11.32 28.44
C GLN A 30 -4.78 -11.73 28.07
N PRO A 31 -5.64 -12.01 29.06
CA PRO A 31 -6.98 -12.52 28.82
C PRO A 31 -7.85 -11.48 28.08
N GLN A 32 -8.31 -11.84 26.88
CA GLN A 32 -9.30 -11.09 26.11
C GLN A 32 -10.71 -11.44 26.60
N ARG A 33 -11.63 -10.46 26.60
CA ARG A 33 -13.02 -10.65 27.02
C ARG A 33 -13.96 -10.10 25.96
N LEU A 34 -15.08 -10.79 25.75
CA LEU A 34 -16.20 -10.26 24.97
C LEU A 34 -16.96 -9.26 25.84
N THR A 35 -17.19 -8.06 25.31
CA THR A 35 -17.87 -6.97 26.03
C THR A 35 -18.77 -6.18 25.08
N SER A 36 -19.94 -5.73 25.54
CA SER A 36 -20.76 -4.77 24.81
C SER A 36 -20.35 -3.34 25.17
N ILE A 37 -20.02 -2.51 24.17
CA ILE A 37 -19.69 -1.10 24.43
C ILE A 37 -20.90 -0.22 24.13
N SER A 38 -21.43 0.38 25.19
CA SER A 38 -22.48 1.40 25.12
C SER A 38 -22.16 2.52 26.10
N GLY A 39 -22.26 3.76 25.66
CA GLY A 39 -21.97 4.92 26.50
C GLY A 39 -22.40 6.24 25.86
N PRO A 40 -22.37 7.34 26.62
CA PRO A 40 -22.70 8.66 26.09
C PRO A 40 -21.75 9.03 24.93
N GLY A 41 -22.25 9.75 23.93
CA GLY A 41 -21.49 10.06 22.71
C GLY A 41 -20.17 10.79 22.95
N SER A 42 -20.04 11.55 24.05
CA SER A 42 -18.81 12.25 24.44
C SER A 42 -17.75 11.34 25.09
N GLN A 43 -18.09 10.09 25.42
CA GLN A 43 -17.15 9.17 26.05
C GLN A 43 -16.04 8.79 25.07
N TYR A 44 -14.80 8.90 25.54
CA TYR A 44 -13.63 8.39 24.83
C TYR A 44 -13.52 6.88 24.96
N VAL A 45 -13.11 6.25 23.86
CA VAL A 45 -12.85 4.81 23.75
C VAL A 45 -11.46 4.57 23.20
N LYS A 46 -10.88 3.43 23.59
CA LYS A 46 -9.56 2.96 23.18
C LYS A 46 -9.72 1.86 22.14
N ILE A 47 -9.03 1.96 21.01
CA ILE A 47 -9.10 0.98 19.93
C ILE A 47 -7.68 0.59 19.52
N ASN A 48 -7.41 -0.71 19.46
CA ASN A 48 -6.17 -1.28 18.96
C ASN A 48 -6.45 -2.01 17.64
N VAL A 49 -5.95 -1.45 16.54
CA VAL A 49 -6.15 -1.97 15.18
C VAL A 49 -4.84 -2.59 14.70
N GLY A 50 -4.70 -3.90 14.90
CA GLY A 50 -3.50 -4.66 14.51
C GLY A 50 -2.19 -4.09 15.08
N GLY A 51 -2.22 -3.58 16.31
CA GLY A 51 -1.08 -2.93 16.98
C GLY A 51 -1.06 -1.40 16.87
N SER A 52 -1.92 -0.79 16.05
CA SER A 52 -2.06 0.68 15.98
C SER A 52 -3.07 1.18 17.00
N LEU A 53 -2.60 2.00 17.93
CA LEU A 53 -3.37 2.49 19.07
C LEU A 53 -4.08 3.81 18.73
N HIS A 54 -5.40 3.85 18.92
CA HIS A 54 -6.22 5.01 18.62
C HIS A 54 -7.16 5.37 19.77
N TYR A 55 -7.35 6.67 19.96
CA TYR A 55 -8.33 7.24 20.87
C TYR A 55 -9.34 8.06 20.06
N THR A 56 -10.63 7.85 20.33
CA THR A 56 -11.71 8.61 19.71
C THR A 56 -12.96 8.57 20.57
N THR A 57 -14.02 9.27 20.18
CA THR A 57 -15.30 9.27 20.90
C THR A 57 -16.28 8.26 20.32
N ILE A 58 -17.21 7.78 21.16
CA ILE A 58 -18.35 6.97 20.70
C ILE A 58 -19.14 7.71 19.62
N SER A 59 -19.33 9.02 19.76
CA SER A 59 -20.02 9.85 18.77
C SER A 59 -19.37 9.77 17.38
N THR A 60 -18.04 9.74 17.31
CA THR A 60 -17.33 9.63 16.02
C THR A 60 -17.59 8.28 15.37
N LEU A 61 -17.48 7.19 16.13
CA LEU A 61 -17.63 5.83 15.62
C LEU A 61 -19.07 5.47 15.24
N THR A 62 -20.03 6.17 15.85
CA THR A 62 -21.47 5.93 15.63
C THR A 62 -22.14 6.94 14.69
N LYS A 63 -21.39 7.94 14.20
CA LYS A 63 -21.90 9.03 13.34
C LYS A 63 -22.42 8.53 11.98
N HIS A 64 -21.71 7.57 11.39
CA HIS A 64 -22.03 7.02 10.07
C HIS A 64 -22.48 5.57 10.19
N ASP A 65 -23.37 5.15 9.29
CA ASP A 65 -23.76 3.75 9.22
C ASP A 65 -22.60 2.90 8.70
N SER A 66 -22.05 2.07 9.60
CA SER A 66 -20.79 1.34 9.39
C SER A 66 -20.68 0.16 10.35
N MET A 67 -19.72 -0.73 10.11
CA MET A 67 -19.37 -1.81 11.05
C MET A 67 -18.99 -1.25 12.43
N LEU A 68 -18.25 -0.13 12.45
CA LEU A 68 -17.82 0.53 13.69
C LEU A 68 -19.04 1.03 14.47
N ARG A 69 -20.07 1.55 13.80
CA ARG A 69 -21.32 1.90 14.48
C ARG A 69 -21.96 0.69 15.16
N ALA A 70 -21.97 -0.47 14.51
CA ALA A 70 -22.50 -1.70 15.12
C ALA A 70 -21.70 -2.10 16.37
N MET A 71 -20.36 -2.07 16.29
CA MET A 71 -19.44 -2.35 17.41
C MET A 71 -19.66 -1.45 18.63
N PHE A 72 -19.86 -0.15 18.40
CA PHE A 72 -19.89 0.86 19.47
C PHE A 72 -21.31 1.37 19.79
N SER A 73 -22.35 0.65 19.32
CA SER A 73 -23.75 0.95 19.63
C SER A 73 -24.35 0.06 20.74
N GLY A 74 -23.54 -0.86 21.29
CA GLY A 74 -24.00 -1.86 22.26
C GLY A 74 -24.78 -3.03 21.64
N ARG A 75 -24.89 -3.08 20.32
CA ARG A 75 -25.64 -4.14 19.59
C ARG A 75 -24.80 -5.37 19.26
N MET A 76 -23.48 -5.26 19.40
CA MET A 76 -22.53 -6.31 19.07
C MET A 76 -21.50 -6.43 20.19
N GLU A 77 -21.14 -7.66 20.52
CA GLU A 77 -20.05 -7.93 21.45
C GLU A 77 -18.71 -7.76 20.73
N VAL A 78 -17.78 -7.06 21.38
CA VAL A 78 -16.43 -6.80 20.88
C VAL A 78 -15.39 -7.38 21.81
N LEU A 79 -14.27 -7.82 21.23
CA LEU A 79 -13.12 -8.28 21.99
C LEU A 79 -12.40 -7.08 22.60
N THR A 80 -12.18 -7.15 23.91
CA THR A 80 -11.47 -6.13 24.67
C THR A 80 -10.37 -6.79 25.50
N ASP A 81 -9.21 -6.15 25.60
CA ASP A 81 -8.14 -6.61 26.48
C ASP A 81 -8.36 -6.19 27.95
N HIS A 82 -7.44 -6.59 28.82
CA HIS A 82 -7.44 -6.23 30.24
C HIS A 82 -7.27 -4.72 30.55
N GLU A 83 -6.77 -3.91 29.60
CA GLU A 83 -6.57 -2.46 29.73
C GLU A 83 -7.74 -1.64 29.14
N GLY A 84 -8.73 -2.32 28.57
CA GLY A 84 -9.91 -1.73 27.96
C GLY A 84 -9.74 -1.35 26.49
N TRP A 85 -8.74 -1.89 25.77
CA TRP A 85 -8.59 -1.70 24.34
C TRP A 85 -9.52 -2.62 23.56
N VAL A 86 -10.35 -2.03 22.70
CA VAL A 86 -11.12 -2.79 21.71
C VAL A 86 -10.17 -3.29 20.64
N LEU A 87 -10.13 -4.60 20.43
CA LEU A 87 -9.21 -5.25 19.51
C LEU A 87 -9.86 -5.45 18.14
N ILE A 88 -9.18 -4.99 17.10
CA ILE A 88 -9.57 -5.19 15.70
C ILE A 88 -8.39 -5.85 14.96
N ASP A 89 -8.64 -7.03 14.40
CA ASP A 89 -7.66 -7.78 13.61
C ASP A 89 -7.59 -7.25 12.16
N ARG A 90 -7.07 -6.02 12.02
CA ARG A 90 -6.84 -5.33 10.74
C ARG A 90 -5.59 -4.48 10.77
N GLY A 91 -5.05 -4.14 9.60
CA GLY A 91 -3.91 -3.23 9.49
C GLY A 91 -4.28 -1.80 9.87
N GLY A 92 -3.68 -1.26 10.93
CA GLY A 92 -3.98 0.09 11.40
C GLY A 92 -3.36 1.25 10.60
N LYS A 93 -2.56 0.96 9.55
CA LYS A 93 -1.87 1.96 8.70
C LYS A 93 -2.81 3.10 8.25
N HIS A 94 -4.00 2.75 7.77
CA HIS A 94 -4.97 3.70 7.20
C HIS A 94 -6.12 4.06 8.13
N PHE A 95 -6.11 3.54 9.36
CA PHE A 95 -7.17 3.82 10.32
C PHE A 95 -7.31 5.32 10.70
N PRO A 96 -6.24 6.14 10.73
CA PRO A 96 -6.39 7.59 10.86
C PRO A 96 -7.26 8.23 9.76
N ALA A 97 -7.15 7.77 8.51
CA ALA A 97 -7.97 8.25 7.41
C ALA A 97 -9.45 7.86 7.59
N ILE A 98 -9.70 6.64 8.08
CA ILE A 98 -11.03 6.17 8.47
C ILE A 98 -11.63 7.09 9.55
N LEU A 99 -10.87 7.39 10.62
CA LEU A 99 -11.34 8.27 11.69
C LEU A 99 -11.61 9.69 11.20
N ASN A 100 -10.74 10.25 10.36
CA ASN A 100 -10.94 11.59 9.80
C ASN A 100 -12.22 11.65 8.95
N PHE A 101 -12.46 10.64 8.11
CA PHE A 101 -13.72 10.56 7.36
C PHE A 101 -14.93 10.49 8.29
N LEU A 102 -14.87 9.69 9.35
CA LEU A 102 -15.96 9.60 10.34
C LEU A 102 -16.16 10.91 11.13
N ARG A 103 -15.15 11.78 11.22
CA ARG A 103 -15.29 13.09 11.89
C ARG A 103 -15.88 14.12 10.95
N ASP A 104 -15.35 14.23 9.75
CA ASP A 104 -15.59 15.37 8.85
C ASP A 104 -16.59 15.03 7.73
N GLY A 105 -16.83 13.74 7.47
CA GLY A 105 -17.67 13.25 6.36
C GLY A 105 -16.96 13.27 5.00
N THR A 106 -15.73 13.75 4.93
CA THR A 106 -14.88 13.79 3.73
C THR A 106 -13.40 13.77 4.15
N ILE A 107 -12.51 13.37 3.24
CA ILE A 107 -11.06 13.45 3.43
C ILE A 107 -10.38 13.85 2.13
N ALA A 108 -9.22 14.49 2.23
CA ALA A 108 -8.30 14.60 1.11
C ALA A 108 -7.63 13.23 0.90
N LEU A 109 -7.83 12.64 -0.28
CA LEU A 109 -7.19 11.37 -0.64
C LEU A 109 -5.70 11.60 -0.98
N PRO A 110 -4.82 10.65 -0.66
CA PRO A 110 -3.43 10.69 -1.10
C PRO A 110 -3.29 10.69 -2.63
N ASP A 111 -2.20 11.26 -3.15
CA ASP A 111 -1.89 11.23 -4.58
C ASP A 111 -1.48 9.82 -5.07
N CYS A 112 -1.03 8.96 -4.16
CA CYS A 112 -0.56 7.62 -4.47
C CYS A 112 -1.73 6.66 -4.70
N ARG A 113 -1.88 6.16 -5.94
CA ARG A 113 -2.93 5.21 -6.30
C ARG A 113 -2.95 3.95 -5.44
N GLN A 114 -1.79 3.41 -5.08
CA GLN A 114 -1.72 2.24 -4.22
C GLN A 114 -2.32 2.54 -2.84
N GLU A 115 -1.99 3.69 -2.24
CA GLU A 115 -2.53 4.09 -0.95
C GLU A 115 -4.04 4.29 -1.00
N VAL A 116 -4.57 4.90 -2.07
CA VAL A 116 -6.02 5.05 -2.25
C VAL A 116 -6.72 3.68 -2.38
N CYS A 117 -6.12 2.73 -3.09
CA CYS A 117 -6.63 1.36 -3.17
C CYS A 117 -6.60 0.64 -1.81
N GLU A 118 -5.57 0.86 -1.00
CA GLU A 118 -5.49 0.32 0.37
C GLU A 118 -6.58 0.94 1.27
N ILE A 119 -6.79 2.26 1.21
CA ILE A 119 -7.87 2.94 1.94
C ILE A 119 -9.25 2.43 1.46
N LEU A 120 -9.44 2.23 0.15
CA LEU A 120 -10.66 1.65 -0.41
C LEU A 120 -10.96 0.25 0.17
N ALA A 121 -9.92 -0.59 0.32
CA ALA A 121 -10.08 -1.92 0.92
C ALA A 121 -10.53 -1.83 2.38
N GLU A 122 -9.92 -0.96 3.19
CA GLU A 122 -10.35 -0.74 4.58
C GLU A 122 -11.76 -0.13 4.66
N SER A 123 -12.10 0.80 3.77
CA SER A 123 -13.42 1.41 3.71
C SER A 123 -14.52 0.40 3.45
N LYS A 124 -14.25 -0.59 2.57
CA LYS A 124 -15.14 -1.73 2.34
C LYS A 124 -15.23 -2.64 3.55
N TYR A 125 -14.11 -2.93 4.22
CA TYR A 125 -14.08 -3.76 5.42
C TYR A 125 -14.93 -3.17 6.56
N TYR A 126 -14.77 -1.87 6.85
CA TYR A 126 -15.55 -1.18 7.87
C TYR A 126 -16.97 -0.79 7.41
N CYS A 127 -17.36 -1.16 6.20
CA CYS A 127 -18.66 -0.84 5.58
C CYS A 127 -18.97 0.68 5.55
N ILE A 128 -17.97 1.51 5.24
CA ILE A 128 -18.12 2.97 5.15
C ILE A 128 -18.37 3.35 3.69
N GLN A 129 -19.64 3.32 3.27
CA GLN A 129 -20.02 3.46 1.86
C GLN A 129 -19.53 4.78 1.25
N GLY A 130 -19.73 5.92 1.95
CA GLY A 130 -19.34 7.24 1.43
C GLY A 130 -17.84 7.37 1.15
N LEU A 131 -16.98 6.74 1.96
CA LEU A 131 -15.53 6.74 1.73
C LEU A 131 -15.15 5.75 0.63
N ALA A 132 -15.80 4.58 0.58
CA ALA A 132 -15.58 3.62 -0.49
C ALA A 132 -15.93 4.21 -1.86
N ASP A 133 -17.03 4.94 -1.96
CA ASP A 133 -17.45 5.62 -3.19
C ASP A 133 -16.47 6.73 -3.59
N LEU A 134 -16.00 7.54 -2.62
CA LEU A 134 -15.01 8.58 -2.85
C LEU A 134 -13.69 8.00 -3.42
N CYS A 135 -13.17 6.93 -2.80
CA CYS A 135 -11.96 6.27 -3.26
C CYS A 135 -12.15 5.59 -4.63
N GLN A 136 -13.30 4.95 -4.86
CA GLN A 136 -13.60 4.29 -6.13
C GLN A 136 -13.69 5.30 -7.28
N ALA A 137 -14.38 6.42 -7.06
CA ALA A 137 -14.47 7.51 -8.03
C ALA A 137 -13.09 8.08 -8.37
N TRP A 138 -12.22 8.27 -7.36
CA TRP A 138 -10.84 8.70 -7.57
C TRP A 138 -10.05 7.68 -8.40
N VAL A 139 -10.17 6.38 -8.10
CA VAL A 139 -9.48 5.31 -8.85
C VAL A 139 -9.97 5.23 -10.30
N ASP A 140 -11.27 5.40 -10.54
CA ASP A 140 -11.83 5.34 -11.89
C ASP A 140 -11.55 6.61 -12.70
N ALA A 141 -11.46 7.78 -12.05
CA ALA A 141 -10.96 8.99 -12.67
C ALA A 141 -9.48 8.85 -13.08
N ALA A 142 -8.65 8.31 -12.18
CA ALA A 142 -7.25 8.01 -12.48
C ALA A 142 -7.10 7.01 -13.64
N LYS A 143 -7.99 6.02 -13.75
CA LYS A 143 -8.02 5.13 -14.92
C LYS A 143 -8.36 5.85 -16.20
N LYS A 144 -9.29 6.82 -16.19
CA LYS A 144 -9.65 7.58 -17.40
C LYS A 144 -8.49 8.42 -17.93
N ASP A 145 -7.66 8.95 -17.04
CA ASP A 145 -6.40 9.60 -17.43
C ASP A 145 -5.35 8.60 -17.95
N ASP A 146 -5.43 7.32 -17.54
CA ASP A 146 -4.61 6.21 -18.04
C ASP A 146 -5.20 5.51 -19.29
N VAL A 147 -6.44 5.81 -19.75
CA VAL A 147 -6.97 5.28 -21.02
C VAL A 147 -6.40 6.10 -22.17
N GLU A 148 -5.11 5.88 -22.40
CA GLU A 148 -4.40 6.27 -23.61
C GLU A 148 -5.00 5.59 -24.85
N PRO A 149 -4.95 6.22 -26.03
CA PRO A 149 -5.26 5.53 -27.27
C PRO A 149 -4.36 4.28 -27.41
N VAL A 150 -4.99 3.14 -27.69
CA VAL A 150 -4.32 1.83 -27.82
C VAL A 150 -3.15 1.96 -28.81
N GLY A 151 -1.93 1.71 -28.33
CA GLY A 151 -0.71 1.67 -29.16
C GLY A 151 0.23 2.88 -29.06
N VAL A 152 0.01 3.83 -28.14
CA VAL A 152 0.94 4.94 -27.92
C VAL A 152 1.91 4.64 -26.77
N CYS A 153 3.21 4.79 -27.04
CA CYS A 153 4.24 4.74 -26.01
C CYS A 153 4.70 6.16 -25.66
N ARG A 154 4.55 6.56 -24.39
CA ARG A 154 4.99 7.89 -23.92
C ARG A 154 6.35 7.80 -23.26
N VAL A 155 7.24 8.69 -23.69
CA VAL A 155 8.55 8.91 -23.07
C VAL A 155 8.60 10.36 -22.62
N PRO A 156 8.45 10.67 -21.32
CA PRO A 156 8.63 12.02 -20.82
C PRO A 156 10.04 12.53 -21.09
N ILE A 157 10.12 13.79 -21.51
CA ILE A 157 11.36 14.54 -21.63
C ILE A 157 11.45 15.47 -20.43
N ILE A 158 12.53 15.38 -19.66
CA ILE A 158 12.78 16.21 -18.48
C ILE A 158 13.98 17.13 -18.74
N ALA A 159 13.92 18.35 -18.22
CA ALA A 159 14.97 19.36 -18.43
C ALA A 159 15.68 19.77 -17.14
N THR A 160 15.11 19.43 -15.97
CA THR A 160 15.66 19.81 -14.67
C THR A 160 15.78 18.61 -13.74
N LYS A 161 16.77 18.65 -12.84
CA LYS A 161 16.93 17.60 -11.83
C LYS A 161 15.71 17.49 -10.91
N LYS A 162 15.06 18.61 -10.57
CA LYS A 162 13.87 18.63 -9.72
C LYS A 162 12.70 17.85 -10.33
N GLU A 163 12.48 17.98 -11.64
CA GLU A 163 11.47 17.19 -12.36
C GLU A 163 11.85 15.72 -12.42
N ALA A 164 13.14 15.41 -12.63
CA ALA A 164 13.67 14.05 -12.57
C ALA A 164 13.33 13.37 -11.24
N ASP A 165 13.70 14.02 -10.13
CA ASP A 165 13.52 13.49 -8.79
C ASP A 165 12.04 13.32 -8.45
N ARG A 166 11.19 14.28 -8.84
CA ARG A 166 9.73 14.17 -8.65
C ARG A 166 9.17 12.95 -9.40
N LEU A 167 9.56 12.75 -10.66
CA LEU A 167 9.07 11.64 -11.49
C LEU A 167 9.57 10.28 -10.99
N ILE A 168 10.82 10.20 -10.53
CA ILE A 168 11.43 8.97 -10.02
C ILE A 168 10.82 8.57 -8.67
N ASN A 169 10.51 9.55 -7.80
CA ASN A 169 9.96 9.29 -6.47
C ASN A 169 8.45 9.03 -6.47
N SER A 170 7.72 9.49 -7.49
CA SER A 170 6.27 9.27 -7.58
C SER A 170 5.88 7.91 -8.16
N THR A 171 6.83 7.18 -8.76
CA THR A 171 6.58 5.91 -9.44
C THR A 171 7.10 4.71 -8.64
N CYS A 172 6.30 3.64 -8.61
CA CYS A 172 6.73 2.33 -8.10
C CYS A 172 7.38 1.45 -9.19
N ARG A 173 7.32 1.88 -10.46
CA ARG A 173 7.89 1.16 -11.60
C ARG A 173 9.41 1.38 -11.66
N PRO A 174 10.21 0.39 -12.09
CA PRO A 174 11.60 0.63 -12.44
C PRO A 174 11.69 1.74 -13.49
N VAL A 175 12.69 2.62 -13.36
CA VAL A 175 12.89 3.76 -14.28
C VAL A 175 14.21 3.59 -15.02
N VAL A 176 14.17 3.75 -16.35
CA VAL A 176 15.35 3.87 -17.19
C VAL A 176 15.41 5.29 -17.72
N LYS A 177 16.42 6.04 -17.27
CA LYS A 177 16.65 7.42 -17.69
C LYS A 177 17.83 7.45 -18.65
N LEU A 178 17.63 8.02 -19.84
CA LEU A 178 18.69 8.30 -20.79
C LEU A 178 18.94 9.81 -20.84
N LEU A 179 20.10 10.23 -20.33
CA LEU A 179 20.61 11.58 -20.50
C LEU A 179 21.17 11.74 -21.91
N LEU A 180 20.81 12.84 -22.56
CA LEU A 180 21.30 13.26 -23.86
C LEU A 180 21.66 14.75 -23.79
N ASN A 181 22.93 15.05 -23.51
CA ASN A 181 23.42 16.43 -23.42
C ASN A 181 24.32 16.77 -24.61
N ARG A 182 23.70 17.01 -25.77
CA ARG A 182 24.42 17.41 -26.99
C ARG A 182 24.76 18.91 -27.04
N HIS A 183 24.16 19.73 -26.17
CA HIS A 183 24.32 21.18 -26.18
C HIS A 183 25.64 21.65 -25.56
N ASN A 184 26.26 20.85 -24.70
CA ASN A 184 27.37 21.28 -23.85
C ASN A 184 28.77 21.06 -24.46
N ASN A 185 28.90 20.51 -25.67
CA ASN A 185 30.22 20.05 -26.13
C ASN A 185 30.62 20.54 -27.52
N LYS A 186 31.28 21.70 -27.55
CA LYS A 186 31.90 22.29 -28.75
C LYS A 186 33.00 21.40 -29.37
N TYR A 187 33.50 20.38 -28.66
CA TYR A 187 34.68 19.59 -29.05
C TYR A 187 34.47 18.07 -29.13
N SER A 188 33.25 17.56 -28.95
CA SER A 188 32.98 16.09 -28.94
C SER A 188 32.42 15.52 -30.24
N TYR A 189 32.38 16.33 -31.29
CA TYR A 189 31.90 15.93 -32.61
C TYR A 189 32.96 15.10 -33.34
N THR A 190 33.06 13.83 -32.98
CA THR A 190 33.70 12.83 -33.85
C THR A 190 32.61 11.99 -34.51
N HIS A 191 32.86 11.49 -35.72
CA HIS A 191 31.96 10.53 -36.36
C HIS A 191 31.64 9.33 -35.45
N GLN A 192 32.64 8.87 -34.67
CA GLN A 192 32.47 7.76 -33.74
C GLN A 192 31.54 8.11 -32.57
N SER A 193 31.63 9.34 -32.04
CA SER A 193 30.76 9.83 -30.98
C SER A 193 29.30 9.92 -31.44
N ASP A 194 29.09 10.45 -32.64
CA ASP A 194 27.75 10.59 -33.24
C ASP A 194 27.12 9.21 -33.54
N ASP A 195 27.89 8.27 -34.10
CA ASP A 195 27.43 6.89 -34.32
C ASP A 195 27.04 6.20 -33.01
N ASN A 196 27.83 6.39 -31.96
CA ASN A 196 27.54 5.81 -30.64
C ASN A 196 26.26 6.43 -30.05
N LEU A 197 26.06 7.74 -30.21
CA LEU A 197 24.83 8.41 -29.75
C LEU A 197 23.59 7.87 -30.48
N LEU A 198 23.67 7.70 -31.80
CA LEU A 198 22.58 7.14 -32.60
C LEU A 198 22.25 5.70 -32.22
N LYS A 199 23.28 4.86 -31.97
CA LYS A 199 23.08 3.49 -31.45
C LYS A 199 22.37 3.47 -30.10
N ASN A 200 22.71 4.40 -29.20
CA ASN A 200 22.05 4.53 -27.91
C ASN A 200 20.58 4.96 -28.04
N LEU A 201 20.30 5.94 -28.91
CA LEU A 201 18.93 6.35 -29.24
C LEU A 201 18.11 5.19 -29.80
N GLU A 202 18.66 4.46 -30.76
CA GLU A 202 18.00 3.30 -31.37
C GLU A 202 17.75 2.18 -30.35
N LEU A 203 18.74 1.87 -29.51
CA LEU A 203 18.59 0.89 -28.43
C LEU A 203 17.52 1.34 -27.43
N PHE A 204 17.50 2.61 -27.07
CA PHE A 204 16.50 3.17 -26.18
C PHE A 204 15.10 3.01 -26.73
N ASP A 205 14.87 3.40 -27.99
CA ASP A 205 13.57 3.29 -28.63
C ASP A 205 13.13 1.81 -28.77
N ARG A 206 14.07 0.88 -29.03
CA ARG A 206 13.79 -0.57 -29.01
C ARG A 206 13.36 -1.08 -27.63
N LEU A 207 14.03 -0.64 -26.57
CA LEU A 207 13.71 -1.04 -25.20
C LEU A 207 12.38 -0.46 -24.74
N VAL A 208 12.12 0.81 -25.07
CA VAL A 208 10.85 1.49 -24.86
C VAL A 208 9.72 0.67 -25.46
N MET A 209 9.78 0.36 -26.76
CA MET A 209 8.73 -0.40 -27.44
C MET A 209 8.48 -1.78 -26.80
N ARG A 210 9.54 -2.44 -26.32
CA ARG A 210 9.43 -3.79 -25.74
C ARG A 210 8.98 -3.83 -24.28
N PHE A 211 9.26 -2.78 -23.51
CA PHE A 211 9.11 -2.80 -22.05
C PHE A 211 8.29 -1.65 -21.48
N ASN A 212 7.63 -0.83 -22.31
CA ASN A 212 6.85 0.35 -21.90
C ASN A 212 5.74 0.07 -20.88
N GLU A 213 5.24 -1.16 -20.77
CA GLU A 213 4.22 -1.51 -19.76
C GLU A 213 4.82 -1.73 -18.36
N ARG A 214 6.09 -2.14 -18.30
CA ARG A 214 6.75 -2.57 -17.05
C ARG A 214 7.76 -1.56 -16.53
N VAL A 215 8.38 -0.80 -17.43
CA VAL A 215 9.48 0.12 -17.13
C VAL A 215 9.09 1.52 -17.58
N LEU A 216 9.30 2.51 -16.73
CA LEU A 216 9.15 3.91 -17.10
C LEU A 216 10.44 4.37 -17.79
N PHE A 217 10.34 4.76 -19.06
CA PHE A 217 11.47 5.30 -19.81
C PHE A 217 11.42 6.82 -19.82
N VAL A 218 12.56 7.47 -19.62
CA VAL A 218 12.66 8.93 -19.51
C VAL A 218 13.84 9.43 -20.33
N LYS A 219 13.64 10.50 -21.11
CA LYS A 219 14.73 11.24 -21.77
C LYS A 219 15.07 12.46 -20.93
N ASP A 220 16.32 12.58 -20.53
CA ASP A 220 16.83 13.71 -19.77
C ASP A 220 17.68 14.58 -20.69
N VAL A 221 17.27 15.83 -20.87
CA VAL A 221 18.01 16.83 -21.66
C VAL A 221 18.67 17.86 -20.75
N GLY A 222 18.64 17.63 -19.42
CA GLY A 222 19.17 18.51 -18.41
C GLY A 222 20.64 18.79 -18.63
N ALA A 223 20.96 20.06 -18.89
CA ALA A 223 22.31 20.55 -19.12
C ALA A 223 23.19 20.54 -17.84
N GLU A 224 22.67 20.05 -16.71
CA GLU A 224 23.35 20.03 -15.42
C GLU A 224 24.47 18.97 -15.33
N ASN A 225 24.46 17.95 -16.20
CA ASN A 225 25.50 16.92 -16.23
C ASN A 225 26.47 17.16 -17.41
N ALA A 226 27.78 17.01 -17.18
CA ALA A 226 28.81 17.17 -18.20
C ALA A 226 28.85 16.01 -19.22
N GLU A 227 28.26 14.86 -18.87
CA GLU A 227 28.20 13.68 -19.75
C GLU A 227 27.32 13.90 -20.98
N VAL A 228 27.80 13.45 -22.14
CA VAL A 228 27.08 13.60 -23.43
C VAL A 228 25.91 12.62 -23.53
N CYS A 229 26.11 11.40 -23.04
CA CYS A 229 25.12 10.33 -23.02
C CYS A 229 25.31 9.54 -21.72
N GLN A 230 24.24 9.29 -20.97
CA GLN A 230 24.33 8.46 -19.76
C GLN A 230 23.03 7.70 -19.53
N TRP A 231 23.14 6.40 -19.31
CA TRP A 231 22.04 5.57 -18.86
C TRP A 231 22.03 5.50 -17.34
N THR A 232 20.87 5.71 -16.72
CA THR A 232 20.70 5.53 -15.28
C THR A 232 19.47 4.68 -15.01
N PHE A 233 19.64 3.70 -14.13
CA PHE A 233 18.61 2.72 -13.77
C PHE A 233 18.18 2.98 -12.33
N TYR A 234 16.88 3.10 -12.10
CA TYR A 234 16.29 3.27 -10.77
C TYR A 234 15.33 2.14 -10.46
N GLY A 235 15.29 1.74 -9.18
CA GLY A 235 14.32 0.81 -8.64
C GLY A 235 13.87 1.27 -7.26
N GLN A 236 12.56 1.32 -7.03
CA GLN A 236 11.95 1.83 -5.79
C GLN A 236 12.46 3.24 -5.42
N GLY A 237 12.50 4.16 -6.41
CA GLY A 237 12.99 5.53 -6.22
C GLY A 237 14.52 5.68 -6.05
N GLN A 238 15.28 4.58 -5.94
CA GLN A 238 16.72 4.62 -5.73
C GLN A 238 17.51 4.29 -6.99
N LYS A 239 18.59 5.04 -7.25
CA LYS A 239 19.57 4.72 -8.31
C LYS A 239 20.23 3.36 -8.01
N LYS A 240 20.20 2.46 -8.98
CA LYS A 240 20.77 1.09 -8.89
C LYS A 240 22.03 0.94 -9.74
N ALA A 241 22.07 1.56 -10.91
CA ALA A 241 23.21 1.49 -11.82
C ALA A 241 23.27 2.72 -12.72
N GLU A 242 24.46 3.01 -13.25
CA GLU A 242 24.66 3.97 -14.34
C GLU A 242 25.72 3.48 -15.32
N VAL A 243 25.61 3.90 -16.57
CA VAL A 243 26.54 3.60 -17.66
C VAL A 243 26.73 4.88 -18.48
N CYS A 244 27.99 5.33 -18.60
CA CYS A 244 28.39 6.47 -19.43
C CYS A 244 28.87 5.98 -20.80
#